data_AF-A0A0D2UVJ5-F1
#
_entry.id   AF-A0A0D2UVJ5-F1
#
_cell.length_a   1.000
_cell.length_b   1.000
_cell.length_c   1.000
_cell.angle_alpha   90.00
_cell.angle_beta   90.00
_cell.angle_gamma   90.00
#
_symmetry.space_group_name_H-M   'P 1'
#
loop_
_entity.id
_entity.type
_entity.pdbx_description
1 polymer ?
#
loop_
_entity_poly.entity_id
_entity_poly.type
_entity_poly.pdbx_seq_one_letter_code
_entity_poly.pdbx_strand_id
1 'polypeptide(L)'
;MTSELLEIQPLELKFTFELKKQSSCLIQLTNKTDQYVAFKVKTTSPKKYCVRPNTGIVKPKSTYDFTVIMQAQRVAPPDLICKDKFLIQSTVIPFGTAEEDITSDRFSKESGKHIEEKKLKVFLTSPSNSPVLTAINGDLKQDIGHETSSPRDKARHGVENIPPSQKVAEDFMGFETAKDAGELGTTMGTQQFKTSRDETEELTTASDLQSSVAKDVQQLKSAKADDFENLKSKISFMDSKIKEVSVVYFISLI
;
A
#
# COMPACT_ATOMS: atom_id res chain seq x y z
N MET A 1 21.59 0.27 16.16
CA MET A 1 20.83 -0.63 15.26
C MET A 1 19.43 -0.08 15.15
N THR A 2 18.99 0.34 13.97
CA THR A 2 17.60 0.76 13.74
C THR A 2 16.75 -0.51 13.76
N SER A 3 15.97 -0.70 14.82
CA SER A 3 15.10 -1.87 14.95
C SER A 3 13.89 -1.68 14.04
N GLU A 4 13.74 -2.56 13.07
CA GLU A 4 12.57 -2.63 12.18
C GLU A 4 11.30 -2.92 12.98
N LEU A 5 10.25 -2.11 12.79
CA LEU A 5 8.98 -2.25 13.49
C LEU A 5 8.19 -3.44 12.96
N LEU A 6 8.05 -3.53 11.63
CA LEU A 6 7.25 -4.54 10.95
C LEU A 6 8.07 -5.27 9.89
N GLU A 7 8.12 -6.60 10.00
CA GLU A 7 8.51 -7.45 8.88
C GLU A 7 7.33 -7.60 7.91
N ILE A 8 7.59 -7.51 6.61
CA ILE A 8 6.56 -7.53 5.57
C ILE A 8 6.82 -8.68 4.62
N GLN A 9 5.81 -9.52 4.40
CA GLN A 9 5.87 -10.63 3.46
C GLN A 9 4.62 -10.67 2.58
N PRO A 10 4.76 -10.76 1.24
CA PRO A 10 6.00 -10.72 0.47
C PRO A 10 6.59 -9.29 0.32
N LEU A 11 7.90 -9.18 0.03
CA LEU A 11 8.57 -7.89 -0.23
C LEU A 11 8.32 -7.35 -1.65
N GLU A 12 7.78 -8.19 -2.53
CA GLU A 12 7.41 -7.84 -3.90
C GLU A 12 6.02 -8.41 -4.20
N LEU A 13 5.17 -7.62 -4.86
CA LEU A 13 3.81 -8.03 -5.19
C LEU A 13 3.76 -8.56 -6.62
N LYS A 14 3.32 -9.80 -6.76
CA LYS A 14 3.12 -10.44 -8.06
C LYS A 14 1.62 -10.60 -8.29
N PHE A 15 1.14 -10.05 -9.41
CA PHE A 15 -0.24 -10.23 -9.83
C PHE A 15 -0.27 -10.97 -11.16
N THR A 16 -1.04 -12.05 -11.19
CA THR A 16 -1.43 -12.66 -12.46
C THR A 16 -2.35 -11.69 -13.20
N PHE A 17 -1.92 -11.21 -14.37
CA PHE A 17 -2.66 -10.27 -15.17
C PHE A 17 -3.51 -10.98 -16.21
N GLU A 18 -4.82 -10.75 -16.16
CA GLU A 18 -5.79 -11.21 -17.14
C GLU A 18 -6.75 -10.08 -17.49
N LEU A 19 -7.06 -9.91 -18.78
CA LEU A 19 -7.98 -8.88 -19.22
C LEU A 19 -9.36 -9.08 -18.60
N LYS A 20 -9.95 -7.96 -18.14
CA LYS A 20 -11.28 -7.92 -17.51
C LYS A 20 -11.42 -8.78 -16.24
N LYS A 21 -10.31 -9.26 -15.65
CA LYS A 21 -10.32 -10.01 -14.38
C LYS A 21 -9.54 -9.29 -13.29
N GLN A 22 -10.00 -9.48 -12.05
CA GLN A 22 -9.28 -9.02 -10.87
C GLN A 22 -8.21 -10.04 -10.48
N SER A 23 -7.20 -9.56 -9.76
CA SER A 23 -6.13 -10.37 -9.20
C SER A 23 -5.79 -9.85 -7.81
N SER A 24 -5.54 -10.72 -6.85
CA SER A 24 -5.31 -10.34 -5.45
C SER A 24 -4.02 -10.92 -4.90
N CYS A 25 -3.39 -10.18 -3.99
CA CYS A 25 -2.21 -10.60 -3.25
C CYS A 25 -2.44 -10.33 -1.76
N LEU A 26 -2.22 -11.34 -0.93
CA LEU A 26 -2.22 -11.21 0.53
C LEU A 26 -0.86 -10.74 1.00
N ILE A 27 -0.84 -9.77 1.90
CA ILE A 27 0.38 -9.26 2.53
C ILE A 27 0.23 -9.42 4.03
N GLN A 28 1.25 -10.00 4.64
CA GLN A 28 1.36 -10.24 6.06
C GLN A 28 2.38 -9.26 6.67
N LEU A 29 1.94 -8.56 7.71
CA LEU A 29 2.75 -7.69 8.55
C LEU A 29 3.02 -8.40 9.88
N THR A 30 4.28 -8.64 10.21
CA THR A 30 4.70 -9.28 11.46
C THR A 30 5.37 -8.25 12.36
N ASN A 31 4.77 -7.95 13.51
CA ASN A 31 5.34 -7.04 14.50
C ASN A 31 6.31 -7.80 15.41
N LYS A 32 7.60 -7.48 15.31
CA LYS A 32 8.66 -8.09 16.14
C LYS A 32 8.86 -7.38 17.48
N THR A 33 8.20 -6.25 17.67
CA THR A 33 8.35 -5.41 18.87
C THR A 33 7.34 -5.78 19.95
N ASP A 34 7.57 -5.26 21.16
CA ASP A 34 6.65 -5.35 22.29
C ASP A 34 5.65 -4.19 22.33
N GLN A 35 5.61 -3.36 21.28
CA GLN A 35 4.79 -2.15 21.19
C GLN A 35 3.67 -2.32 20.15
N TYR A 36 2.62 -1.51 20.28
CA TYR A 36 1.56 -1.45 19.26
C TYR A 36 2.06 -0.62 18.09
N VAL A 37 1.83 -1.11 16.87
CA VAL A 37 2.30 -0.45 15.66
C VAL A 37 1.11 -0.19 14.74
N ALA A 38 0.87 1.07 14.42
CA ALA A 38 -0.09 1.46 13.39
C ALA A 38 0.58 1.37 12.03
N PHE A 39 -0.16 0.92 11.01
CA PHE A 39 0.31 0.93 9.63
C PHE A 39 -0.66 1.69 8.73
N LYS A 40 -0.14 2.22 7.62
CA LYS A 40 -0.90 2.84 6.55
C LYS A 40 -0.31 2.48 5.20
N VAL A 41 -1.17 2.10 4.26
CA VAL A 41 -0.80 1.71 2.90
C VAL A 41 -1.14 2.83 1.93
N LYS A 42 -0.16 3.23 1.13
CA LYS A 42 -0.27 4.17 0.02
C LYS A 42 0.16 3.50 -1.28
N THR A 43 -0.32 4.00 -2.41
CA THR A 43 0.04 3.47 -3.73
C THR A 43 0.22 4.61 -4.72
N THR A 44 1.08 4.42 -5.72
CA THR A 44 1.21 5.35 -6.85
C THR A 44 0.02 5.30 -7.80
N SER A 45 -0.81 4.26 -7.72
CA SER A 45 -1.86 3.98 -8.73
C SER A 45 -3.22 3.62 -8.09
N PRO A 46 -3.83 4.53 -7.31
CA PRO A 46 -5.04 4.25 -6.52
C PRO A 46 -6.27 3.87 -7.35
N LYS A 47 -6.32 4.23 -8.64
CA LYS A 47 -7.40 3.81 -9.55
C LYS A 47 -7.30 2.33 -9.94
N LYS A 48 -6.09 1.76 -9.93
CA LYS A 48 -5.82 0.38 -10.37
C LYS A 48 -5.91 -0.63 -9.24
N TYR A 49 -5.79 -0.20 -7.99
CA TYR A 49 -5.70 -1.10 -6.84
C TYR A 49 -6.67 -0.70 -5.74
N CYS A 50 -7.28 -1.70 -5.12
CA CYS A 50 -8.02 -1.57 -3.87
C CYS A 50 -7.23 -2.28 -2.77
N VAL A 51 -7.07 -1.64 -1.62
CA VAL A 51 -6.36 -2.20 -0.46
C VAL A 51 -7.35 -2.36 0.67
N ARG A 52 -7.41 -3.55 1.29
CA ARG A 52 -8.37 -3.89 2.34
C ARG A 52 -7.73 -4.70 3.46
N PRO A 53 -7.71 -4.20 4.71
CA PRO A 53 -7.82 -2.77 5.07
C PRO A 53 -6.58 -1.98 4.62
N ASN A 54 -6.70 -0.66 4.48
CA ASN A 54 -5.57 0.20 4.07
C ASN A 54 -4.80 0.81 5.26
N THR A 55 -5.35 0.69 6.47
CA THR A 55 -4.85 1.23 7.73
C THR A 55 -5.27 0.26 8.84
N GLY A 56 -4.49 0.12 9.89
CA GLY A 56 -4.84 -0.73 11.03
C GLY A 56 -3.75 -0.77 12.09
N ILE A 57 -3.96 -1.58 13.14
CA ILE A 57 -3.03 -1.74 14.26
C ILE A 57 -2.55 -3.19 14.33
N VAL A 58 -1.23 -3.37 14.34
CA VAL A 58 -0.58 -4.65 14.59
C VAL A 58 -0.21 -4.71 16.08
N LYS A 59 -0.76 -5.69 16.80
CA LYS A 59 -0.47 -5.89 18.22
C LYS A 59 0.98 -6.33 18.42
N PRO A 60 1.56 -6.14 19.61
CA PRO A 60 2.87 -6.69 19.97
C PRO A 60 2.98 -8.17 19.62
N LYS A 61 4.14 -8.59 19.06
CA LYS A 61 4.46 -10.00 18.74
C LYS A 61 3.39 -10.74 17.91
N SER A 62 2.62 -10.01 17.10
CA SER A 62 1.50 -10.58 16.33
C SER A 62 1.65 -10.31 14.84
N THR A 63 0.81 -10.97 14.06
CA THR A 63 0.72 -10.81 12.61
C THR A 63 -0.59 -10.14 12.24
N TYR A 64 -0.58 -9.38 11.14
CA TYR A 64 -1.75 -8.72 10.59
C TYR A 64 -1.74 -8.85 9.07
N ASP A 65 -2.85 -9.32 8.52
CA ASP A 65 -2.97 -9.55 7.08
C ASP A 65 -3.85 -8.48 6.43
N PHE A 66 -3.43 -8.00 5.27
CA PHE A 66 -4.26 -7.18 4.40
C PHE A 66 -4.13 -7.64 2.96
N THR A 67 -5.17 -7.38 2.17
CA THR A 67 -5.22 -7.79 0.77
C THR A 67 -5.09 -6.57 -0.15
N VAL A 68 -4.24 -6.70 -1.16
CA VAL A 68 -4.18 -5.79 -2.30
C VAL A 68 -4.86 -6.46 -3.48
N ILE A 69 -5.85 -5.78 -4.06
CA ILE A 69 -6.65 -6.26 -5.18
C ILE A 69 -6.39 -5.36 -6.38
N MET A 70 -5.76 -5.90 -7.42
CA MET A 70 -5.68 -5.25 -8.73
C MET A 70 -7.05 -5.34 -9.42
N GLN A 71 -7.57 -4.18 -9.81
CA GLN A 71 -8.84 -4.04 -10.50
C GLN A 71 -8.76 -4.61 -11.93
N ALA A 72 -9.90 -5.06 -12.45
CA ALA A 72 -10.03 -5.56 -13.80
C ALA A 72 -9.66 -4.49 -14.84
N GLN A 73 -8.59 -4.72 -15.58
CA GLN A 73 -8.12 -3.78 -16.61
C GLN A 73 -8.72 -4.12 -17.97
N ARG A 74 -9.09 -3.08 -18.72
CA ARG A 74 -9.67 -3.21 -20.08
C ARG A 74 -8.60 -3.28 -21.16
N VAL A 75 -7.41 -2.76 -20.88
CA VAL A 75 -6.27 -2.68 -21.80
C VAL A 75 -5.08 -3.34 -21.13
N ALA A 76 -4.36 -4.17 -21.87
CA ALA A 76 -3.15 -4.80 -21.37
C ALA A 76 -1.99 -3.79 -21.36
N PRO A 77 -1.20 -3.70 -20.26
CA PRO A 77 0.03 -2.94 -20.30
C PRO A 77 1.02 -3.59 -21.31
N PRO A 78 1.78 -2.79 -22.08
CA PRO A 78 2.81 -3.30 -22.98
C PRO A 78 3.79 -4.20 -22.23
N ASP A 79 4.11 -5.36 -22.80
CA ASP A 79 5.05 -6.35 -22.27
C ASP A 79 4.79 -6.79 -20.81
N LEU A 80 3.56 -6.62 -20.31
CA LEU A 80 3.21 -6.83 -18.90
C LEU A 80 4.06 -6.00 -17.92
N ILE A 81 4.63 -4.89 -18.38
CA ILE A 81 5.43 -4.00 -17.54
C ILE A 81 4.51 -3.03 -16.80
N CYS A 82 4.65 -2.98 -15.47
CA CYS A 82 4.07 -1.91 -14.67
C CYS A 82 5.14 -1.30 -13.75
N LYS A 83 5.04 0.00 -13.49
CA LYS A 83 5.97 0.73 -12.61
C LYS A 83 5.32 1.05 -11.25
N ASP A 84 4.19 0.40 -10.96
CA ASP A 84 3.39 0.67 -9.78
C ASP A 84 4.14 0.28 -8.52
N LYS A 85 3.92 1.05 -7.44
CA LYS A 85 4.57 0.84 -6.16
C LYS A 85 3.61 1.04 -5.02
N PHE A 86 3.80 0.27 -3.97
CA PHE A 86 3.13 0.45 -2.68
C PHE A 86 4.13 0.98 -1.66
N LEU A 87 3.63 1.82 -0.76
CA LEU A 87 4.35 2.35 0.37
C LEU A 87 3.58 1.99 1.63
N ILE A 88 4.20 1.23 2.51
CA ILE A 88 3.67 0.90 3.83
C ILE A 88 4.42 1.78 4.82
N GLN A 89 3.69 2.69 5.45
CA GLN A 89 4.21 3.50 6.54
C GLN A 89 3.82 2.83 7.85
N SER A 90 4.71 2.81 8.83
CA SER A 90 4.42 2.28 10.16
C SER A 90 4.99 3.17 11.25
N THR A 91 4.29 3.23 12.38
CA THR A 91 4.72 4.03 13.54
C THR A 91 4.22 3.41 14.82
N VAL A 92 5.00 3.56 15.88
CA VAL A 92 4.61 3.11 17.22
C VAL A 92 3.48 3.97 17.75
N ILE A 93 2.49 3.33 18.38
CA ILE A 93 1.35 4.00 19.02
C ILE A 93 1.16 3.50 20.46
N PRO A 94 0.56 4.33 21.34
CA PRO A 94 0.21 3.90 22.69
C PRO A 94 -0.82 2.77 22.69
N PHE A 95 -0.77 1.93 23.72
CA PHE A 95 -1.83 0.95 24.01
C PHE A 95 -3.18 1.66 24.18
N GLY A 96 -4.25 1.02 23.70
CA GLY A 96 -5.62 1.57 23.78
C GLY A 96 -5.96 2.61 22.72
N THR A 97 -5.05 2.93 21.79
CA THR A 97 -5.38 3.73 20.60
C THR A 97 -6.43 2.97 19.76
N ALA A 98 -7.55 3.61 19.43
CA ALA A 98 -8.57 3.03 18.55
C ALA A 98 -8.17 3.13 17.07
N GLU A 99 -8.76 2.31 16.20
CA GLU A 99 -8.46 2.35 14.77
C GLU A 99 -8.95 3.65 14.11
N GLU A 100 -10.06 4.23 14.59
CA GLU A 100 -10.55 5.54 14.14
C GLU A 100 -9.59 6.70 14.43
N ASP A 101 -8.74 6.57 15.46
CA ASP A 101 -7.74 7.59 15.85
C ASP A 101 -6.46 7.53 15.00
N ILE A 102 -6.37 6.58 14.07
CA ILE A 102 -5.24 6.43 13.15
C ILE A 102 -5.44 7.39 11.97
N THR A 103 -5.23 8.66 12.27
CA THR A 103 -5.34 9.75 11.32
C THR A 103 -4.05 9.94 10.51
N SER A 104 -4.14 10.66 9.39
CA SER A 104 -3.01 10.82 8.46
C SER A 104 -1.83 11.60 9.06
N ASP A 105 -2.08 12.49 10.00
CA ASP A 105 -1.08 13.29 10.72
C ASP A 105 -0.11 12.42 11.53
N ARG A 106 -0.54 11.26 12.04
CA ARG A 106 0.35 10.33 12.74
C ARG A 106 1.46 9.76 11.85
N PHE A 107 1.26 9.81 10.53
CA PHE A 107 2.25 9.40 9.52
C PHE A 107 2.91 10.61 8.82
N SER A 108 2.82 11.80 9.41
CA SER A 108 3.57 12.99 8.98
C SER A 108 4.92 13.06 9.68
N LYS A 109 6.00 13.31 8.92
CA LYS A 109 7.36 13.50 9.46
C LYS A 109 7.46 14.74 10.36
N GLU A 110 6.54 15.69 10.20
CA GLU A 110 6.44 16.90 11.04
C GLU A 110 5.95 16.61 12.47
N SER A 111 5.33 15.43 12.70
CA SER A 111 4.82 15.06 14.03
C SER A 111 5.92 14.73 15.05
N GLY A 112 7.20 14.75 14.65
CA GLY A 112 8.33 14.37 15.50
C GLY A 112 8.39 12.87 15.84
N LYS A 113 7.45 12.06 15.32
CA LYS A 113 7.38 10.62 15.55
C LYS A 113 8.30 9.86 14.61
N HIS A 114 8.81 8.72 15.09
CA HIS A 114 9.52 7.78 14.23
C HIS A 114 8.53 7.08 13.28
N ILE A 115 8.73 7.28 11.98
CA ILE A 115 7.94 6.65 10.92
C ILE A 115 8.87 5.81 10.07
N GLU A 116 8.59 4.51 10.00
CA GLU A 116 9.28 3.60 9.10
C GLU A 116 8.50 3.49 7.79
N GLU A 117 9.21 3.53 6.66
CA GLU A 117 8.64 3.50 5.32
C GLU A 117 9.20 2.32 4.53
N LYS A 118 8.33 1.35 4.16
CA LYS A 118 8.69 0.21 3.32
C LYS A 118 8.02 0.28 1.96
N LYS A 119 8.81 0.12 0.90
CA LYS A 119 8.37 0.27 -0.49
C LYS A 119 8.35 -1.08 -1.21
N LEU A 120 7.18 -1.49 -1.69
CA LEU A 120 7.00 -2.72 -2.45
C LEU A 120 6.85 -2.42 -3.94
N LYS A 121 7.51 -3.20 -4.79
CA LYS A 121 7.36 -3.14 -6.25
C LYS A 121 6.29 -4.11 -6.71
N VAL A 122 5.56 -3.73 -7.76
CA VAL A 122 4.56 -4.59 -8.40
C VAL A 122 5.12 -5.20 -9.69
N PHE A 123 4.91 -6.49 -9.86
CA PHE A 123 5.22 -7.26 -11.06
C PHE A 123 3.96 -7.92 -11.58
N LEU A 124 3.80 -7.95 -12.91
CA LEU A 124 2.72 -8.67 -13.56
C LEU A 124 3.25 -9.95 -14.18
N THR A 125 2.49 -11.02 -14.05
CA THR A 125 2.78 -12.31 -14.68
C THR A 125 1.59 -12.73 -15.53
N SER A 126 1.84 -13.38 -16.67
CA SER A 126 0.75 -14.02 -17.42
C SER A 126 0.22 -15.24 -16.65
N PRO A 127 -1.06 -15.58 -16.74
CA PRO A 127 -1.55 -16.87 -16.26
C PRO A 127 -0.78 -18.00 -16.94
N SER A 128 -0.31 -18.97 -16.16
CA SER A 128 0.31 -20.18 -16.68
C SER A 128 -0.76 -21.04 -17.35
N ASN A 129 -0.79 -21.07 -18.68
CA ASN A 129 -1.57 -22.03 -19.45
C ASN A 129 -0.89 -23.41 -19.36
N SER A 130 -1.02 -24.10 -18.23
CA SER A 130 -0.64 -25.51 -18.14
C SER A 130 -1.89 -26.34 -17.89
N PRO A 131 -2.32 -27.21 -18.83
CA PRO A 131 -3.23 -28.28 -18.48
C PRO A 131 -2.46 -29.20 -17.54
N VAL A 132 -2.83 -29.18 -16.26
CA VAL A 132 -2.41 -30.20 -15.30
C VAL A 132 -3.00 -31.52 -15.77
N LEU A 133 -2.28 -32.26 -16.61
CA LEU A 133 -2.51 -33.68 -16.80
C LEU A 133 -1.99 -34.38 -15.55
N THR A 134 -2.81 -34.43 -14.49
CA THR A 134 -2.65 -35.47 -13.49
C THR A 134 -2.87 -36.80 -14.20
N ALA A 135 -1.80 -37.51 -14.50
CA ALA A 135 -1.86 -38.94 -14.78
C ALA A 135 -2.54 -39.62 -13.58
N ILE A 136 -3.77 -40.08 -13.78
CA ILE A 136 -4.48 -40.90 -12.82
C ILE A 136 -3.80 -42.28 -12.89
N ASN A 137 -3.13 -42.65 -11.80
CA ASN A 137 -2.60 -44.00 -11.62
C ASN A 137 -3.76 -45.00 -11.58
N GLY A 138 -3.71 -46.01 -12.46
CA GLY A 138 -4.49 -47.24 -12.39
C GLY A 138 -3.57 -48.42 -12.61
N ASP A 139 -3.23 -49.09 -11.51
CA ASP A 139 -2.38 -50.28 -11.39
C ASP A 139 -3.07 -51.51 -12.01
N LEU A 140 -2.38 -52.25 -12.89
CA LEU A 140 -2.64 -53.68 -13.14
C LEU A 140 -1.30 -54.40 -13.43
N LYS A 141 -1.01 -55.39 -12.58
CA LYS A 141 0.20 -56.22 -12.55
C LYS A 141 0.31 -57.24 -13.70
N GLN A 142 1.54 -57.79 -13.80
CA GLN A 142 2.03 -59.08 -14.36
C GLN A 142 2.53 -59.04 -15.82
N ASP A 143 3.61 -59.71 -16.25
CA ASP A 143 4.78 -60.41 -15.69
C ASP A 143 5.63 -60.90 -16.91
N ILE A 144 6.93 -61.18 -16.73
CA ILE A 144 7.89 -61.92 -17.62
C ILE A 144 8.26 -61.23 -18.97
N GLY A 145 9.52 -61.09 -19.45
CA GLY A 145 10.85 -61.59 -19.09
C GLY A 145 11.73 -61.68 -20.38
N HIS A 146 13.06 -61.67 -20.23
CA HIS A 146 14.12 -62.03 -21.22
C HIS A 146 14.46 -61.00 -22.32
N GLU A 147 15.70 -60.74 -22.77
CA GLU A 147 17.06 -61.21 -22.49
C GLU A 147 18.05 -60.24 -23.23
N THR A 148 19.25 -60.09 -22.66
CA THR A 148 20.56 -59.79 -23.30
C THR A 148 20.71 -58.84 -24.52
N SER A 149 21.51 -57.78 -24.37
CA SER A 149 22.89 -57.71 -24.93
C SER A 149 23.48 -56.29 -24.87
N SER A 150 24.64 -56.17 -24.20
CA SER A 150 25.61 -55.10 -24.46
C SER A 150 26.46 -55.46 -25.69
N PRO A 151 27.13 -54.50 -26.34
CA PRO A 151 28.58 -54.42 -26.11
C PRO A 151 29.14 -52.99 -25.99
N ARG A 152 30.18 -52.86 -25.16
CA ARG A 152 31.20 -51.78 -25.17
C ARG A 152 31.88 -51.76 -26.56
N ASP A 153 32.59 -50.74 -27.05
CA ASP A 153 33.62 -49.89 -26.44
C ASP A 153 34.12 -48.93 -27.55
N LYS A 154 34.42 -47.66 -27.24
CA LYS A 154 35.71 -47.01 -27.57
C LYS A 154 35.72 -45.53 -27.19
N ALA A 155 36.58 -45.26 -26.22
CA ALA A 155 37.07 -43.96 -25.79
C ALA A 155 37.76 -43.14 -26.90
N ARG A 156 37.88 -41.83 -26.68
CA ARG A 156 39.18 -41.11 -26.68
C ARG A 156 39.07 -39.71 -26.05
N HIS A 157 39.81 -39.55 -24.94
CA HIS A 157 40.69 -38.42 -24.55
C HIS A 157 40.08 -37.00 -24.54
N GLY A 158 39.95 -36.30 -23.40
CA GLY A 158 41.02 -35.84 -22.50
C GLY A 158 41.30 -34.35 -22.82
N VAL A 159 41.56 -33.38 -21.94
CA VAL A 159 42.10 -33.33 -20.58
C VAL A 159 41.83 -31.88 -20.07
N GLU A 160 41.28 -31.75 -18.86
CA GLU A 160 41.72 -30.84 -17.77
C GLU A 160 41.95 -29.32 -18.00
N ASN A 161 41.32 -28.46 -17.17
CA ASN A 161 41.98 -27.73 -16.07
C ASN A 161 41.12 -26.57 -15.50
N ILE A 162 41.34 -26.31 -14.21
CA ILE A 162 40.62 -25.42 -13.29
C ILE A 162 41.19 -23.96 -13.35
N PRO A 163 40.77 -22.97 -12.52
CA PRO A 163 40.46 -21.58 -12.88
C PRO A 163 41.65 -20.61 -12.68
N PRO A 164 41.44 -19.28 -12.77
CA PRO A 164 41.75 -18.47 -11.58
C PRO A 164 40.84 -17.24 -11.33
N SER A 165 41.06 -16.68 -10.14
CA SER A 165 40.30 -15.67 -9.41
C SER A 165 40.74 -14.20 -9.65
N GLN A 166 39.84 -13.27 -9.26
CA GLN A 166 40.05 -12.11 -8.37
C GLN A 166 40.38 -10.67 -8.88
N LYS A 167 39.69 -9.71 -8.19
CA LYS A 167 39.95 -8.26 -7.88
C LYS A 167 39.50 -7.22 -8.95
N VAL A 168 39.00 -6.00 -8.68
CA VAL A 168 39.04 -4.94 -7.62
C VAL A 168 37.74 -4.06 -7.79
N ALA A 169 36.96 -3.66 -6.76
CA ALA A 169 36.87 -2.32 -6.10
C ALA A 169 36.93 -1.07 -7.05
N GLU A 170 36.25 0.07 -6.93
CA GLU A 170 35.23 0.76 -6.09
C GLU A 170 34.42 1.64 -7.10
N ASP A 171 33.22 2.18 -6.85
CA ASP A 171 33.10 3.49 -6.21
C ASP A 171 31.66 3.88 -5.85
N PHE A 172 31.62 4.66 -4.79
CA PHE A 172 30.54 5.21 -4.01
C PHE A 172 30.05 6.54 -4.62
N MET A 173 28.74 6.77 -4.71
CA MET A 173 28.18 8.13 -4.78
C MET A 173 26.91 8.20 -3.92
N GLY A 174 27.09 8.76 -2.73
CA GLY A 174 26.05 9.14 -1.80
C GLY A 174 25.26 10.36 -2.27
N PHE A 175 24.04 10.51 -1.74
CA PHE A 175 23.27 11.74 -1.83
C PHE A 175 23.58 12.55 -0.58
N GLU A 176 24.42 13.58 -0.72
CA GLU A 176 24.71 14.53 0.34
C GLU A 176 23.62 15.58 0.50
N THR A 177 23.33 15.83 1.77
CA THR A 177 22.59 16.95 2.34
C THR A 177 23.39 18.24 2.23
N ALA A 178 22.80 19.29 1.63
CA ALA A 178 23.32 20.64 1.74
C ALA A 178 22.66 21.37 2.92
N LYS A 179 23.46 21.65 3.95
CA LYS A 179 23.34 22.85 4.79
C LYS A 179 24.57 23.69 4.49
N ASP A 180 24.39 24.96 4.14
CA ASP A 180 25.33 25.98 4.58
C ASP A 180 24.62 27.32 4.79
N ALA A 181 25.17 28.05 5.76
CA ALA A 181 24.77 29.33 6.28
C ALA A 181 25.33 30.49 5.45
N GLY A 182 24.74 31.67 5.63
CA GLY A 182 25.22 32.93 5.07
C GLY A 182 24.44 34.12 5.63
N GLU A 183 25.05 34.76 6.62
CA GLU A 183 24.62 35.88 7.47
C GLU A 183 24.54 37.23 6.73
N LEU A 184 23.56 38.09 7.04
CA LEU A 184 23.79 39.54 7.29
C LEU A 184 22.54 40.29 7.82
N GLY A 185 22.67 40.81 9.04
CA GLY A 185 22.24 42.15 9.52
C GLY A 185 20.77 42.61 9.42
N THR A 186 20.15 42.94 10.57
CA THR A 186 19.86 44.33 11.01
C THR A 186 18.90 44.39 12.21
N THR A 187 19.48 44.68 13.38
CA THR A 187 19.09 45.58 14.49
C THR A 187 17.63 45.88 14.90
N MET A 188 17.49 45.95 16.23
CA MET A 188 16.58 46.76 17.09
C MET A 188 15.23 46.16 17.51
N GLY A 189 15.01 46.08 18.84
CA GLY A 189 13.65 46.00 19.40
C GLY A 189 13.50 45.37 20.78
N THR A 190 14.16 45.92 21.80
CA THR A 190 13.91 45.68 23.22
C THR A 190 12.42 45.78 23.59
N GLN A 191 11.88 44.78 24.30
CA GLN A 191 11.09 45.02 25.51
C GLN A 191 10.88 43.75 26.33
N GLN A 192 11.29 43.88 27.59
CA GLN A 192 11.28 42.92 28.67
C GLN A 192 10.30 43.48 29.69
N PHE A 193 9.25 42.76 30.08
CA PHE A 193 8.58 42.98 31.36
C PHE A 193 8.20 41.65 32.02
N LYS A 194 8.42 41.65 33.34
CA LYS A 194 8.48 40.53 34.26
C LYS A 194 7.12 40.23 34.91
N THR A 195 6.83 38.94 35.07
CA THR A 195 6.52 38.21 36.34
C THR A 195 5.45 38.70 37.34
N SER A 196 4.53 37.75 37.68
CA SER A 196 3.79 37.50 38.96
C SER A 196 2.66 38.48 39.36
N ARG A 197 1.56 38.15 40.06
CA ARG A 197 1.16 37.06 40.98
C ARG A 197 -0.35 37.21 41.36
N ASP A 198 -0.97 36.09 41.74
CA ASP A 198 -2.11 35.82 42.68
C ASP A 198 -3.51 36.52 42.63
N GLU A 199 -4.51 35.63 42.44
CA GLU A 199 -5.74 35.36 43.25
C GLU A 199 -7.00 36.25 43.28
N THR A 200 -8.13 35.51 43.31
CA THR A 200 -9.51 35.76 43.79
C THR A 200 -10.62 36.28 42.85
N GLU A 201 -11.54 35.34 42.56
CA GLU A 201 -13.01 35.38 42.38
C GLU A 201 -13.73 36.67 41.95
N GLU A 202 -14.48 36.63 40.83
CA GLU A 202 -15.96 36.65 40.88
C GLU A 202 -16.62 36.42 39.49
N LEU A 203 -17.81 35.85 39.57
CA LEU A 203 -18.72 35.30 38.56
C LEU A 203 -19.39 36.36 37.67
N THR A 204 -19.29 36.27 36.32
CA THR A 204 -20.31 36.88 35.42
C THR A 204 -20.58 36.06 34.13
N THR A 205 -21.76 35.43 34.14
CA THR A 205 -22.75 35.25 33.04
C THR A 205 -22.37 34.63 31.69
N ALA A 206 -22.85 33.39 31.50
CA ALA A 206 -22.81 32.58 30.29
C ALA A 206 -24.04 32.77 29.37
N SER A 207 -24.23 33.95 28.75
CA SER A 207 -25.37 34.20 27.85
C SER A 207 -25.04 34.52 26.39
N ASP A 208 -23.79 34.79 26.00
CA ASP A 208 -23.49 35.27 24.63
C ASP A 208 -22.93 34.20 23.66
N LEU A 209 -22.64 32.99 24.12
CA LEU A 209 -22.09 31.90 23.28
C LEU A 209 -23.16 30.95 22.70
N GLN A 210 -24.41 31.04 23.13
CA GLN A 210 -25.49 30.18 22.60
C GLN A 210 -26.11 30.70 21.28
N SER A 211 -25.92 31.98 20.96
CA SER A 211 -26.51 32.63 19.77
C SER A 211 -25.75 32.36 18.46
N SER A 212 -24.44 32.07 18.51
CA SER A 212 -23.61 31.79 17.33
C SER A 212 -23.67 30.33 16.89
N VAL A 213 -23.61 29.38 17.82
CA VAL A 213 -23.59 27.94 17.53
C VAL A 213 -24.90 27.46 16.88
N ALA A 214 -26.04 28.04 17.25
CA ALA A 214 -27.34 27.65 16.68
C ALA A 214 -27.49 28.03 15.19
N LYS A 215 -26.87 29.14 14.76
CA LYS A 215 -26.95 29.63 13.37
C LYS A 215 -26.07 28.81 12.43
N ASP A 216 -24.90 28.38 12.89
CA ASP A 216 -23.97 27.56 12.10
C ASP A 216 -24.49 26.12 11.90
N VAL A 217 -25.17 25.54 12.89
CA VAL A 217 -25.79 24.20 12.78
C VAL A 217 -26.97 24.20 11.81
N GLN A 218 -27.72 25.29 11.71
CA GLN A 218 -28.82 25.42 10.74
C GLN A 218 -28.31 25.60 9.30
N GLN A 219 -27.25 26.39 9.08
CA GLN A 219 -26.61 26.51 7.76
C GLN A 219 -26.00 25.19 7.29
N LEU A 220 -25.38 24.42 8.21
CA LEU A 220 -24.79 23.13 7.86
C LEU A 220 -25.84 22.07 7.48
N LYS A 221 -27.07 22.21 8.00
CA LYS A 221 -28.19 21.32 7.65
C LYS A 221 -28.82 21.67 6.30
N SER A 222 -28.97 22.96 5.97
CA SER A 222 -29.54 23.38 4.67
C SER A 222 -28.59 23.08 3.51
N ALA A 223 -27.30 23.39 3.65
CA ALA A 223 -26.30 23.11 2.61
C ALA A 223 -26.20 21.61 2.29
N LYS A 224 -26.31 20.74 3.31
CA LYS A 224 -26.24 19.29 3.14
C LYS A 224 -27.50 18.69 2.47
N ALA A 225 -28.65 19.34 2.59
CA ALA A 225 -29.88 18.92 1.95
C ALA A 225 -29.88 19.26 0.45
N ASP A 226 -29.40 20.45 0.09
CA ASP A 226 -29.29 20.88 -1.30
C ASP A 226 -28.28 20.03 -2.09
N ASP A 227 -27.15 19.69 -1.47
CA ASP A 227 -26.14 18.79 -2.06
C ASP A 227 -26.71 17.39 -2.32
N PHE A 228 -27.59 16.89 -1.45
CA PHE A 228 -28.18 15.57 -1.57
C PHE A 228 -29.20 15.49 -2.71
N GLU A 229 -30.07 16.49 -2.86
CA GLU A 229 -31.05 16.54 -3.95
C GLU A 229 -30.39 16.81 -5.32
N ASN A 230 -29.29 17.58 -5.35
CA ASN A 230 -28.47 17.72 -6.54
C ASN A 230 -27.88 16.37 -6.98
N LEU A 231 -27.34 15.61 -6.02
CA LEU A 231 -26.74 14.31 -6.30
C LEU A 231 -27.78 13.29 -6.80
N LYS A 232 -28.98 13.25 -6.20
CA LYS A 232 -30.10 12.43 -6.69
C LYS A 232 -30.48 12.78 -8.14
N SER A 233 -30.61 14.06 -8.44
CA SER A 233 -30.96 14.52 -9.80
C SER A 233 -29.91 14.09 -10.83
N LYS A 234 -28.63 14.14 -10.44
CA LYS A 234 -27.51 13.72 -11.30
C LYS A 234 -27.48 12.20 -11.54
N ILE A 235 -27.83 11.40 -10.53
CA ILE A 235 -27.96 9.94 -10.66
C ILE A 235 -29.11 9.60 -11.62
N SER A 236 -30.29 10.20 -11.43
CA SER A 236 -31.44 9.99 -12.32
C SER A 236 -31.15 10.35 -13.78
N PHE A 237 -30.40 11.43 -14.00
CA PHE A 237 -29.97 11.84 -15.33
C PHE A 237 -29.00 10.83 -15.98
N MET A 238 -28.05 10.30 -15.20
CA MET A 238 -27.13 9.28 -15.69
C MET A 238 -27.86 7.97 -16.03
N ASP A 239 -28.82 7.54 -15.22
CA ASP A 239 -29.62 6.35 -15.49
C ASP A 239 -30.43 6.49 -16.78
N SER A 240 -30.96 7.70 -17.04
CA SER A 240 -31.67 8.00 -18.30
C SER A 240 -30.75 7.91 -19.51
N LYS A 241 -29.53 8.45 -19.41
CA LYS A 241 -28.51 8.33 -20.47
C LYS A 241 -28.06 6.89 -20.71
N ILE A 242 -27.94 6.09 -19.65
CA ILE A 242 -27.59 4.67 -19.76
C ILE A 242 -28.69 3.90 -20.50
N LYS A 243 -29.95 4.17 -20.20
CA LYS A 243 -31.09 3.58 -20.91
C LYS A 243 -31.10 3.99 -22.39
N GLU A 244 -30.85 5.25 -22.70
CA GLU A 244 -30.79 5.74 -24.08
C GLU A 244 -29.65 5.06 -24.87
N VAL A 245 -28.44 4.98 -24.30
CA VAL A 245 -27.31 4.27 -24.92
C VAL A 245 -27.62 2.78 -25.10
N SER A 246 -28.30 2.16 -24.13
CA SER A 246 -28.71 0.75 -24.24
C SER A 246 -29.74 0.53 -25.35
N VAL A 247 -30.68 1.46 -25.54
CA VAL A 247 -31.68 1.40 -26.63
C VAL A 247 -31.01 1.59 -28.00
N VAL A 248 -30.11 2.58 -28.12
CA VAL A 248 -29.34 2.82 -29.36
C VAL A 248 -28.48 1.59 -29.71
N TYR A 249 -27.82 0.99 -28.73
CA TYR A 249 -27.01 -0.22 -28.95
C TYR A 249 -27.87 -1.42 -29.37
N PHE A 250 -29.06 -1.58 -28.78
CA PHE A 250 -29.97 -2.66 -29.11
C PHE A 250 -30.56 -2.51 -30.52
N ILE A 251 -30.95 -1.29 -30.93
CA ILE A 251 -31.44 -1.02 -32.28
C ILE A 251 -30.34 -1.20 -33.34
N SER A 252 -29.08 -0.87 -33.02
CA SER A 252 -27.96 -1.02 -33.95
C SER A 252 -27.53 -2.48 -34.18
N LEU A 253 -28.12 -3.44 -33.46
CA LEU A 253 -27.79 -4.87 -33.54
C LEU A 253 -28.85 -5.70 -34.29
N ILE A 254 -29.92 -5.06 -34.77
CA ILE A 254 -31.01 -5.65 -35.58
C ILE A 254 -30.84 -5.18 -37.02
#